data_AF-A0A8T6XYG3-F1
#
_entry.id   AF-A0A8T6XYG3-F1
#
_cell.length_a   1.000
_cell.length_b   1.000
_cell.length_c   1.000
_cell.angle_alpha   90.00
_cell.angle_beta   90.00
_cell.angle_gamma   90.00
#
_symmetry.space_group_name_H-M   'P 1'
#
loop_
_entity.id
_entity.type
_entity.pdbx_description
1 polymer ?
#
loop_
_entity_poly.entity_id
_entity_poly.type
_entity_poly.pdbx_seq_one_letter_code
_entity_poly.pdbx_strand_id
1 'polypeptide(L)' 'MKHRKLMNRTLLAMLCAHGLTSAIMDPFDEDLMAVAKTCDIMMNNKLYADDYLKV' A
#
# COMPACT_ATOMS: atom_id res chain seq x y z
N MET A 1 17.50 12.38 -0.85
CA MET A 1 16.85 11.87 -2.08
C MET A 1 15.49 12.53 -2.24
N LYS A 2 15.28 13.35 -3.27
CA LYS A 2 14.08 14.19 -3.42
C LYS A 2 12.77 13.42 -3.66
N HIS A 3 12.82 12.18 -4.17
CA HIS A 3 11.64 11.42 -4.60
C HIS A 3 11.44 10.08 -3.88
N ARG A 4 12.00 9.91 -2.66
CA ARG A 4 11.93 8.63 -1.94
C ARG A 4 10.49 8.14 -1.71
N LYS A 5 9.58 9.03 -1.31
CA LYS A 5 8.17 8.69 -1.05
C LYS A 5 7.49 8.09 -2.27
N LEU A 6 7.66 8.72 -3.44
CA LEU A 6 7.11 8.22 -4.71
C LEU A 6 7.66 6.84 -5.06
N MET A 7 8.99 6.65 -4.94
CA MET A 7 9.62 5.35 -5.22
C MET A 7 9.11 4.26 -4.27
N ASN A 8 9.00 4.55 -2.97
CA ASN A 8 8.52 3.59 -1.98
C ASN A 8 7.10 3.10 -2.28
N ARG A 9 6.19 4.03 -2.62
CA ARG A 9 4.80 3.72 -2.96
C ARG A 9 4.70 2.88 -4.23
N THR A 10 5.46 3.26 -5.26
CA THR A 10 5.48 2.55 -6.55
C THR A 10 6.03 1.13 -6.38
N LEU A 11 7.14 1.00 -5.65
CA LEU A 11 7.75 -0.28 -5.36
C LEU A 11 6.81 -1.17 -4.54
N LEU A 12 6.13 -0.61 -3.53
CA LEU A 12 5.18 -1.34 -2.71
C LEU A 12 4.06 -1.95 -3.56
N ALA A 13 3.43 -1.16 -4.43
CA ALA A 13 2.37 -1.66 -5.31
C ALA A 13 2.86 -2.79 -6.22
N MET A 14 4.07 -2.66 -6.78
CA MET A 14 4.68 -3.71 -7.60
C MET A 14 4.92 -4.99 -6.78
N LEU A 15 5.46 -4.87 -5.57
CA LEU A 15 5.74 -6.02 -4.71
C LEU A 15 4.45 -6.71 -4.24
N CYS A 16 3.40 -5.95 -3.91
CA CYS A 16 2.09 -6.50 -3.58
C CYS A 16 1.54 -7.38 -4.72
N ALA A 17 1.65 -6.94 -5.97
CA ALA A 17 1.26 -7.75 -7.14
C ALA A 17 2.13 -9.03 -7.31
N HIS A 18 3.34 -9.04 -6.76
CA HIS A 18 4.24 -10.21 -6.76
C HIS A 18 4.11 -11.09 -5.51
N GLY A 19 3.07 -10.90 -4.70
CA GLY A 19 2.80 -11.74 -3.53
C GLY A 19 3.54 -11.34 -2.26
N LEU A 20 3.88 -10.05 -2.10
CA LEU A 20 4.40 -9.52 -0.84
C LEU A 20 3.44 -9.79 0.32
N THR A 21 3.95 -10.40 1.40
CA THR A 21 3.17 -10.72 2.61
C THR A 21 3.31 -9.67 3.71
N SER A 22 4.51 -9.08 3.87
CA SER A 22 4.83 -8.12 4.92
C SER A 22 5.93 -7.15 4.47
N ALA A 23 5.91 -5.92 4.98
CA ALA A 23 6.97 -4.94 4.75
C ALA A 23 7.17 -4.00 5.95
N ILE A 24 8.42 -3.61 6.21
CA ILE A 24 8.76 -2.55 7.18
C ILE A 24 8.70 -1.22 6.43
N MET A 25 7.79 -0.34 6.84
CA MET A 25 7.55 0.95 6.20
C MET A 25 7.11 2.01 7.20
N ASP A 26 7.10 3.26 6.77
CA ASP A 26 6.68 4.40 7.59
C ASP A 26 5.15 4.45 7.70
N PRO A 27 4.57 4.22 8.90
CA PRO A 27 3.12 4.27 9.09
C PRO A 27 2.54 5.69 9.06
N PHE A 28 3.39 6.73 9.15
CA PHE A 28 2.96 8.13 9.09
C PHE A 28 2.92 8.70 7.66
N ASP A 29 3.34 7.93 6.65
CA ASP A 29 3.15 8.29 5.24
C ASP A 29 1.76 7.81 4.77
N GLU A 30 0.76 8.70 4.88
CA GLU A 30 -0.66 8.39 4.59
C GLU A 30 -0.86 7.80 3.19
N ASP A 31 -0.17 8.33 2.18
CA ASP A 31 -0.26 7.83 0.81
C ASP A 31 0.37 6.43 0.67
N LEU A 32 1.44 6.14 1.44
CA LEU A 32 2.06 4.81 1.44
C LEU A 32 1.13 3.78 2.09
N MET A 33 0.47 4.18 3.19
CA MET A 33 -0.55 3.36 3.84
C MET A 33 -1.79 3.18 2.96
N ALA A 34 -2.18 4.19 2.19
CA ALA A 34 -3.26 4.09 1.22
C ALA A 34 -2.94 3.07 0.14
N VAL A 35 -1.70 3.05 -0.38
CA VAL A 35 -1.25 2.01 -1.34
C VAL A 35 -1.32 0.62 -0.72
N ALA A 36 -0.85 0.44 0.51
CA ALA A 36 -0.92 -0.86 1.20
C ALA A 36 -2.37 -1.36 1.35
N LYS A 37 -3.28 -0.50 1.83
CA LYS A 37 -4.70 -0.82 1.95
C LYS A 37 -5.34 -1.11 0.60
N THR A 38 -4.99 -0.35 -0.44
CA THR A 38 -5.49 -0.58 -1.80
C THR A 38 -5.03 -1.93 -2.34
N CYS A 39 -3.79 -2.31 -2.06
CA CYS A 39 -3.26 -3.62 -2.44
C CYS A 39 -4.03 -4.77 -1.78
N ASP A 40 -4.42 -4.64 -0.50
CA ASP A 40 -5.24 -5.66 0.18
C ASP A 40 -6.59 -5.88 -0.52
N ILE A 41 -7.20 -4.80 -1.00
CA ILE A 41 -8.47 -4.86 -1.73
C ILE A 41 -8.26 -5.47 -3.13
N MET A 42 -7.23 -5.00 -3.86
CA MET A 42 -6.92 -5.46 -5.22
C MET A 42 -6.52 -6.94 -5.27
N MET A 43 -5.86 -7.44 -4.22
CA MET A 43 -5.47 -8.84 -4.09
C MET A 43 -6.57 -9.72 -3.46
N ASN A 44 -7.77 -9.16 -3.25
CA ASN A 44 -8.91 -9.84 -2.62
C ASN A 44 -8.61 -10.40 -1.21
N ASN A 45 -7.63 -9.80 -0.51
CA ASN A 45 -7.31 -10.13 0.88
C ASN A 45 -8.33 -9.52 1.86
N LYS A 46 -8.97 -8.43 1.46
CA LYS A 46 -10.06 -7.76 2.20
C LYS A 46 -11.21 -7.46 1.25
N LEU A 47 -12.44 -7.54 1.77
CA LEU A 47 -13.63 -7.19 1.00
C LEU A 47 -13.64 -5.69 0.72
N TYR A 48 -13.97 -5.32 -0.52
CA TYR A 48 -14.13 -3.92 -0.92
C TYR A 48 -15.20 -3.21 -0.08
N ALA A 49 -14.88 -1.98 0.34
CA ALA A 49 -15.80 -1.03 0.95
C ALA A 49 -15.46 0.38 0.43
N ASP A 50 -16.46 1.23 0.19
CA ASP A 50 -16.22 2.59 -0.35
C ASP A 50 -15.32 3.44 0.54
N ASP A 51 -15.36 3.23 1.85
CA ASP A 51 -14.56 3.93 2.86
C ASP A 51 -13.35 3.09 3.35
N TYR A 52 -12.79 2.18 2.55
CA TYR A 52 -11.69 1.29 2.98
C TYR A 52 -10.39 2.01 3.42
N LEU A 53 -10.20 3.26 2.99
CA LEU A 53 -9.06 4.08 3.40
C LEU A 53 -9.24 4.67 4.80
N LYS A 54 -10.48 4.83 5.27
CA LYS A 54 -10.78 5.30 6.62
C LYS A 54 -10.53 4.17 7.63
N VAL A 55 -9.59 4.43 8.53
CA VAL A 55 -9.36 3.68 9.78
C VAL A 55 -9.05 4.71 10.85
#